data_AF-A0A847M2A2-F1
#
_entry.id   AF-A0A847M2A2-F1
#
_cell.length_a   1.000
_cell.length_b   1.000
_cell.length_c   1.000
_cell.angle_alpha   90.00
_cell.angle_beta   90.00
_cell.angle_gamma   90.00
#
_symmetry.space_group_name_H-M   'P 1'
#
loop_
_entity.id
_entity.type
_entity.pdbx_description
1 polymer ?
#
loop_
_entity_poly.entity_id
_entity_poly.type
_entity_poly.pdbx_seq_one_letter_code
_entity_poly.pdbx_strand_id
1 'polypeptide(L)'
;MTKGCQFLRGLTALGLLLSGISHLCSAEVSDLAAISRFAAPSEEWQRGTEIAIEEAYRQCFKTYIIDGRLINVRMPFAENNERSELAETDLVIQGGGKSNPAELWASIDTILASEDFAHYIQVLQDGKEKVLIFDLASRRWTWTRDLFEIARMKAQAYRGLPHRPYVLHNGQDVGGTDVYNYLYCIGRLGMDCSGFVWHVLTYTAQKAGVNLRSTVQKALKLSRKLDPGQFVGTWYFDSRRPELEQVPDAIKNLRSGDIILFRGSDGRAVHSAIIQSIDMQKGRIRYLQSTDEAPLEERGVHESFIEFDPAKPDTSLKDPALRWTQKRYPAFPGEKASAFSDDGERYRAFPEFGGGKVVRFKLMNSVFKTLNARYK
;
A
#
# COMPACT_ATOMS: atom_id res chain seq x y z
N MET A 1 4.98 82.99 25.42
CA MET A 1 3.76 82.15 25.36
C MET A 1 3.78 81.37 24.05
N THR A 2 3.62 80.03 24.13
CA THR A 2 3.28 79.04 23.07
C THR A 2 4.16 78.98 21.81
N LYS A 3 5.12 78.04 21.72
CA LYS A 3 5.05 76.63 21.20
C LYS A 3 5.20 76.52 19.67
N GLY A 4 6.23 75.80 19.21
CA GLY A 4 6.41 75.33 17.84
C GLY A 4 7.64 74.41 17.72
N CYS A 5 7.41 73.09 17.84
CA CYS A 5 8.42 72.04 18.00
C CYS A 5 8.94 71.54 16.63
N GLN A 6 10.22 71.17 16.61
CA GLN A 6 10.97 70.58 15.49
C GLN A 6 10.51 69.15 15.18
N PHE A 7 10.58 68.74 13.90
CA PHE A 7 10.65 67.34 13.50
C PHE A 7 11.82 67.13 12.54
N LEU A 8 12.78 66.32 12.98
CA LEU A 8 13.94 65.85 12.23
C LEU A 8 13.72 64.38 11.82
N ARG A 9 14.03 64.09 10.55
CA ARG A 9 14.67 62.88 9.98
C ARG A 9 14.35 61.48 10.55
N GLY A 10 13.73 60.66 9.69
CA GLY A 10 14.34 59.41 9.18
C GLY A 10 14.38 58.19 10.10
N LEU A 11 13.32 57.37 10.07
CA LEU A 11 13.31 56.00 10.60
C LEU A 11 13.90 55.00 9.59
N THR A 12 14.94 54.30 10.01
CA THR A 12 15.39 53.00 9.49
C THR A 12 14.67 51.84 10.19
N ALA A 13 14.53 50.73 9.45
CA ALA A 13 14.41 49.35 9.93
C ALA A 13 13.11 48.93 10.68
N LEU A 14 12.05 48.62 9.92
CA LEU A 14 10.99 47.70 10.36
C LEU A 14 10.23 47.08 9.16
N GLY A 15 10.93 46.32 8.30
CA GLY A 15 10.32 45.79 7.07
C GLY A 15 10.65 44.34 6.72
N LEU A 16 11.50 43.65 7.49
CA LEU A 16 12.06 42.35 7.08
C LEU A 16 11.80 41.19 8.04
N LEU A 17 10.94 41.36 9.05
CA LEU A 17 10.59 40.30 10.02
C LEU A 17 9.15 39.77 9.90
N LEU A 18 8.33 40.30 8.98
CA LEU A 18 6.93 39.89 8.80
C LEU A 18 6.65 39.08 7.53
N SER A 19 7.59 39.01 6.58
CA SER A 19 7.47 38.18 5.37
C SER A 19 7.90 36.72 5.58
N GLY A 20 8.73 36.44 6.59
CA GLY A 20 9.15 35.06 6.92
C GLY A 20 8.08 34.24 7.66
N ILE A 21 7.24 34.87 8.46
CA ILE A 21 6.18 34.20 9.24
C ILE A 21 4.99 33.83 8.35
N SER A 22 4.71 34.63 7.32
CA SER A 22 3.59 34.40 6.41
C SER A 22 3.85 33.26 5.41
N HIS A 23 5.11 32.93 5.10
CA HIS A 23 5.45 31.75 4.30
C HIS A 23 5.45 30.43 5.08
N LEU A 24 5.83 30.46 6.37
CA LEU A 24 5.73 29.27 7.24
C LEU A 24 4.27 28.90 7.53
N CYS A 25 3.40 29.88 7.84
CA CYS A 25 1.98 29.58 8.05
C CYS A 25 1.23 29.20 6.75
N SER A 26 1.66 29.67 5.59
CA SER A 26 0.99 29.32 4.32
C SER A 26 1.22 27.86 3.90
N ALA A 27 2.40 27.30 4.20
CA ALA A 27 2.70 25.90 3.93
C ALA A 27 1.95 24.97 4.91
N GLU A 28 1.97 25.29 6.21
CA GLU A 28 1.26 24.50 7.24
C GLU A 28 -0.27 24.48 7.03
N VAL A 29 -0.88 25.60 6.60
CA VAL A 29 -2.34 25.67 6.34
C VAL A 29 -2.73 24.91 5.07
N SER A 30 -1.87 24.94 4.03
CA SER A 30 -2.02 24.12 2.82
C SER A 30 -1.98 22.63 3.14
N ASP A 31 -1.04 22.22 3.99
CA ASP A 31 -0.85 20.82 4.39
C ASP A 31 -1.98 20.33 5.30
N LEU A 32 -2.49 21.15 6.24
CA LEU A 32 -3.64 20.78 7.07
C LEU A 32 -4.93 20.63 6.28
N ALA A 33 -5.15 21.44 5.24
CA ALA A 33 -6.28 21.29 4.33
C ALA A 33 -6.15 20.02 3.47
N ALA A 34 -4.94 19.69 3.00
CA ALA A 34 -4.66 18.46 2.27
C ALA A 34 -4.86 17.21 3.16
N ILE A 35 -4.37 17.25 4.40
CA ILE A 35 -4.57 16.20 5.41
C ILE A 35 -6.06 16.03 5.74
N SER A 36 -6.81 17.13 5.88
CA SER A 36 -8.24 17.09 6.19
C SER A 36 -9.07 16.50 5.03
N ARG A 37 -8.73 16.82 3.77
CA ARG A 37 -9.36 16.19 2.59
C ARG A 37 -8.99 14.72 2.45
N PHE A 38 -7.74 14.35 2.73
CA PHE A 38 -7.36 12.95 2.85
C PHE A 38 -8.09 12.26 4.02
N ALA A 39 -8.45 12.97 5.08
CA ALA A 39 -9.22 12.41 6.18
C ALA A 39 -10.73 12.23 5.87
N ALA A 40 -11.27 12.81 4.79
CA ALA A 40 -12.69 12.80 4.44
C ALA A 40 -13.02 12.13 3.09
N PRO A 41 -12.99 10.79 2.99
CA PRO A 41 -13.34 10.06 1.75
C PRO A 41 -14.69 10.41 1.13
N SER A 42 -15.67 10.82 1.93
CA SER A 42 -17.01 11.21 1.47
C SER A 42 -17.04 12.48 0.61
N GLU A 43 -15.99 13.29 0.63
CA GLU A 43 -15.90 14.49 -0.22
C GLU A 43 -15.44 14.16 -1.65
N GLU A 44 -14.80 13.00 -1.84
CA GLU A 44 -14.25 12.57 -3.14
C GLU A 44 -15.12 11.49 -3.80
N TRP A 45 -15.77 10.64 -3.00
CA TRP A 45 -16.53 9.48 -3.47
C TRP A 45 -18.02 9.66 -3.22
N GLN A 46 -18.84 9.40 -4.23
CA GLN A 46 -20.28 9.66 -4.19
C GLN A 46 -21.12 8.44 -3.77
N ARG A 47 -20.55 7.23 -3.78
CA ARG A 47 -21.28 6.02 -3.39
C ARG A 47 -20.82 5.51 -2.03
N GLY A 48 -21.75 5.21 -1.13
CA GLY A 48 -21.45 4.71 0.21
C GLY A 48 -20.52 3.49 0.28
N THR A 49 -20.57 2.61 -0.72
CA THR A 49 -19.63 1.49 -0.83
C THR A 49 -18.21 1.94 -1.17
N GLU A 50 -18.05 2.85 -2.14
CA GLU A 50 -16.76 3.39 -2.56
C GLU A 50 -16.11 4.19 -1.42
N ILE A 51 -16.92 4.97 -0.69
CA ILE A 51 -16.51 5.71 0.53
C ILE A 51 -15.98 4.74 1.59
N ALA A 52 -16.72 3.68 1.93
CA ALA A 52 -16.32 2.74 2.97
C ALA A 52 -15.04 1.95 2.61
N ILE A 53 -14.87 1.59 1.33
CA ILE A 53 -13.65 0.96 0.84
C ILE A 53 -12.48 1.95 0.93
N GLU A 54 -12.69 3.23 0.55
CA GLU A 54 -11.67 4.27 0.65
C GLU A 54 -11.26 4.54 2.10
N GLU A 55 -12.20 4.62 3.04
CA GLU A 55 -11.91 4.74 4.47
C GLU A 55 -11.04 3.56 4.99
N ALA A 56 -11.30 2.33 4.52
CA ALA A 56 -10.49 1.17 4.87
C ALA A 56 -9.07 1.26 4.27
N TYR A 57 -8.96 1.73 3.02
CA TYR A 57 -7.70 1.99 2.34
C TYR A 57 -6.86 3.04 3.06
N ARG A 58 -7.46 4.18 3.44
CA ARG A 58 -6.76 5.29 4.11
C ARG A 58 -6.24 4.94 5.50
N GLN A 59 -6.83 3.95 6.19
CA GLN A 59 -6.25 3.40 7.42
C GLN A 59 -4.90 2.72 7.22
N CYS A 60 -4.53 2.39 5.99
CA CYS A 60 -3.24 1.81 5.65
C CYS A 60 -2.17 2.88 5.38
N PHE A 61 -2.44 4.14 5.74
CA PHE A 61 -1.48 5.25 5.61
C PHE A 61 -1.39 6.02 6.92
N LYS A 62 -0.18 6.45 7.26
CA LYS A 62 0.07 7.31 8.42
C LYS A 62 1.23 8.26 8.14
N THR A 63 1.05 9.52 8.51
CA THR A 63 2.09 10.55 8.35
C THR A 63 2.92 10.63 9.63
N TYR A 64 4.24 10.68 9.46
CA TYR A 64 5.21 10.85 10.53
C TYR A 64 6.07 12.08 10.28
N ILE A 65 6.59 12.68 11.35
CA ILE A 65 7.71 13.62 11.27
C ILE A 65 8.97 12.82 11.60
N ILE A 66 9.82 12.60 10.60
CA ILE A 66 11.09 11.87 10.74
C ILE A 66 12.20 12.82 10.33
N ASP A 67 13.11 13.10 11.26
CA ASP A 67 14.20 14.07 11.08
C ASP A 67 13.71 15.44 10.54
N GLY A 68 12.62 15.96 11.12
CA GLY A 68 12.04 17.25 10.73
C GLY A 68 11.28 17.25 9.39
N ARG A 69 11.14 16.10 8.72
CA ARG A 69 10.45 15.98 7.44
C ARG A 69 9.13 15.22 7.60
N LEU A 70 8.10 15.69 6.90
CA LEU A 70 6.82 15.00 6.79
C LEU A 70 6.97 13.82 5.83
N ILE A 71 6.82 12.60 6.35
CA ILE A 71 6.88 11.36 5.57
C ILE A 71 5.54 10.65 5.67
N ASN A 72 4.89 10.48 4.52
CA ASN A 72 3.71 9.65 4.39
C ASN A 72 4.14 8.18 4.26
N VAL A 73 3.97 7.44 5.34
CA VAL A 73 4.27 6.02 5.39
C VAL A 73 3.02 5.24 5.02
N ARG A 74 3.17 4.33 4.06
CA ARG A 74 2.14 3.36 3.72
C ARG A 74 2.42 2.02 4.39
N MET A 75 1.35 1.27 4.62
CA MET A 75 1.44 -0.07 5.20
C MET A 75 2.35 -0.94 4.33
N PRO A 76 3.45 -1.49 4.89
CA PRO A 76 4.33 -2.32 4.10
C PRO A 76 3.65 -3.60 3.62
N PHE A 77 4.19 -4.19 2.56
CA PHE A 77 3.78 -5.53 2.15
C PHE A 77 4.26 -6.58 3.15
N ALA A 78 3.46 -7.63 3.36
CA ALA A 78 3.77 -8.73 4.27
C ALA A 78 3.63 -10.09 3.61
N GLU A 79 4.38 -10.36 2.55
CA GLU A 79 4.49 -11.72 2.04
C GLU A 79 5.96 -12.07 1.91
N ASN A 80 6.41 -12.86 2.88
CA ASN A 80 7.76 -13.35 2.93
C ASN A 80 7.84 -14.81 2.50
N ASN A 81 6.76 -15.51 2.12
CA ASN A 81 6.86 -16.94 1.79
C ASN A 81 7.66 -17.17 0.50
N GLU A 82 7.46 -16.36 -0.55
CA GLU A 82 8.28 -16.43 -1.77
C GLU A 82 9.76 -16.10 -1.50
N ARG A 83 10.04 -15.21 -0.53
CA ARG A 83 11.41 -14.94 -0.04
C ARG A 83 11.93 -16.02 0.93
N SER A 84 11.05 -16.69 1.65
CA SER A 84 11.36 -17.74 2.64
C SER A 84 11.67 -19.06 1.96
N GLU A 85 11.08 -19.36 0.80
CA GLU A 85 11.48 -20.46 -0.06
C GLU A 85 12.96 -20.36 -0.50
N LEU A 86 13.52 -19.15 -0.43
CA LEU A 86 14.91 -18.81 -0.76
C LEU A 86 15.73 -18.43 0.48
N ALA A 87 15.19 -18.61 1.68
CA ALA A 87 15.85 -18.36 2.96
C ALA A 87 16.05 -19.68 3.72
N GLU A 88 17.13 -19.80 4.48
CA GLU A 88 17.36 -20.98 5.34
C GLU A 88 16.45 -21.00 6.59
N THR A 89 15.69 -19.93 6.84
CA THR A 89 14.89 -19.73 8.05
C THR A 89 13.52 -19.13 7.74
N ASP A 90 12.51 -19.49 8.54
CA ASP A 90 11.17 -18.91 8.44
C ASP A 90 11.17 -17.39 8.74
N LEU A 91 10.79 -16.61 7.74
CA LEU A 91 10.69 -15.16 7.86
C LEU A 91 9.32 -14.73 8.40
N VAL A 92 8.99 -15.18 9.62
CA VAL A 92 7.70 -14.90 10.28
C VAL A 92 7.43 -13.40 10.33
N ILE A 93 6.33 -12.99 9.67
CA ILE A 93 5.75 -11.64 9.70
C ILE A 93 4.69 -11.56 10.80
N GLN A 94 4.57 -10.41 11.46
CA GLN A 94 3.51 -10.15 12.44
C GLN A 94 2.12 -10.46 11.83
N GLY A 95 1.37 -11.32 12.53
CA GLY A 95 0.02 -11.73 12.11
C GLY A 95 -0.05 -12.46 10.78
N GLY A 96 1.07 -12.93 10.23
CA GLY A 96 1.12 -13.63 8.93
C GLY A 96 0.59 -12.79 7.76
N GLY A 97 0.74 -11.47 7.83
CA GLY A 97 0.20 -10.54 6.82
C GLY A 97 -1.30 -10.27 6.94
N LYS A 98 -1.96 -10.77 8.00
CA LYS A 98 -3.42 -10.66 8.23
C LYS A 98 -3.81 -9.71 9.36
N SER A 99 -2.86 -9.12 10.06
CA SER A 99 -3.16 -8.15 11.12
C SER A 99 -3.87 -6.92 10.55
N ASN A 100 -4.74 -6.32 11.36
CA ASN A 100 -5.43 -5.10 10.96
C ASN A 100 -4.49 -3.87 11.07
N PRO A 101 -4.77 -2.77 10.37
CA PRO A 101 -3.91 -1.61 10.37
C PRO A 101 -3.67 -0.98 11.75
N ALA A 102 -4.65 -0.99 12.66
CA ALA A 102 -4.48 -0.39 13.97
C ALA A 102 -3.41 -1.12 14.81
N GLU A 103 -3.42 -2.44 14.81
CA GLU A 103 -2.38 -3.26 15.46
C GLU A 103 -1.02 -3.07 14.81
N LEU A 104 -0.97 -3.04 13.48
CA LEU A 104 0.29 -2.85 12.74
C LEU A 104 0.88 -1.46 13.01
N TRP A 105 0.06 -0.41 13.04
CA TRP A 105 0.53 0.94 13.36
C TRP A 105 1.05 1.08 14.78
N ALA A 106 0.43 0.42 15.77
CA ALA A 106 0.95 0.42 17.13
C ALA A 106 2.36 -0.20 17.21
N SER A 107 2.59 -1.30 16.47
CA SER A 107 3.92 -1.90 16.36
C SER A 107 4.90 -1.00 15.59
N ILE A 108 4.47 -0.40 14.47
CA ILE A 108 5.29 0.52 13.67
C ILE A 108 5.71 1.73 14.52
N ASP A 109 4.79 2.32 15.29
CA ASP A 109 5.08 3.45 16.18
C ASP A 109 6.20 3.10 17.17
N THR A 110 6.16 1.89 17.74
CA THR A 110 7.20 1.39 18.65
C THR A 110 8.55 1.25 17.95
N ILE A 111 8.57 0.75 16.71
CA ILE A 111 9.79 0.57 15.92
C ILE A 111 10.40 1.90 15.52
N LEU A 112 9.59 2.84 15.03
CA LEU A 112 10.08 4.15 14.59
C LEU A 112 10.55 5.02 15.77
N ALA A 113 10.13 4.71 17.00
CA ALA A 113 10.64 5.34 18.21
C ALA A 113 11.93 4.68 18.77
N SER A 114 12.43 3.60 18.15
CA SER A 114 13.57 2.85 18.67
C SER A 114 14.93 3.53 18.40
N GLU A 115 15.90 3.26 19.27
CA GLU A 115 17.29 3.72 19.09
C GLU A 115 17.94 3.15 17.82
N ASP A 116 17.59 1.92 17.44
CA ASP A 116 18.10 1.29 16.20
C ASP A 116 17.61 2.03 14.96
N PHE A 117 16.32 2.42 14.93
CA PHE A 117 15.80 3.22 13.82
C PHE A 117 16.44 4.61 13.79
N ALA A 118 16.61 5.26 14.95
CA ALA A 118 17.31 6.54 15.02
C ALA A 118 18.75 6.44 14.49
N HIS A 119 19.48 5.37 14.83
CA HIS A 119 20.81 5.09 14.28
C HIS A 119 20.74 4.90 12.75
N TYR A 120 19.78 4.13 12.25
CA TYR A 120 19.58 3.91 10.82
C TYR A 120 19.43 5.21 10.06
N ILE A 121 18.57 6.12 10.54
CA ILE A 121 18.37 7.45 9.97
C ILE A 121 19.68 8.26 9.95
N GLN A 122 20.41 8.31 11.05
CA GLN A 122 21.70 9.01 11.13
C GLN A 122 22.71 8.48 10.10
N VAL A 123 22.78 7.16 9.92
CA VAL A 123 23.66 6.55 8.92
C VAL A 123 23.20 6.91 7.51
N LEU A 124 21.90 6.91 7.21
CA LEU A 124 21.43 7.29 5.89
C LEU A 124 21.85 8.71 5.50
N GLN A 125 21.82 9.65 6.44
CA GLN A 125 22.01 11.09 6.21
C GLN A 125 23.44 11.61 6.45
N ASP A 126 24.43 10.73 6.58
CA ASP A 126 25.82 11.13 6.86
C ASP A 126 26.57 11.80 5.68
N GLY A 127 25.88 12.11 4.58
CA GLY A 127 26.42 12.75 3.39
C GLY A 127 27.27 11.86 2.49
N LYS A 128 27.38 10.55 2.79
CA LYS A 128 28.25 9.62 2.06
C LYS A 128 27.45 8.50 1.40
N GLU A 129 27.82 8.21 0.17
CA GLU A 129 27.27 7.07 -0.56
C GLU A 129 27.65 5.74 0.14
N LYS A 130 26.69 4.82 0.19
CA LYS A 130 26.81 3.56 0.91
C LYS A 130 25.84 2.52 0.35
N VAL A 131 26.17 1.25 0.60
CA VAL A 131 25.25 0.13 0.35
C VAL A 131 24.74 -0.37 1.69
N LEU A 132 23.43 -0.31 1.88
CA LEU A 132 22.71 -0.88 3.01
C LEU A 132 22.49 -2.36 2.72
N ILE A 133 22.68 -3.19 3.72
CA ILE A 133 22.54 -4.63 3.64
C ILE A 133 21.59 -5.04 4.75
N PHE A 134 20.38 -5.40 4.38
CA PHE A 134 19.41 -5.96 5.33
C PHE A 134 19.61 -7.46 5.42
N ASP A 135 19.44 -8.00 6.62
CA ASP A 135 19.34 -9.42 6.88
C ASP A 135 17.96 -9.68 7.50
N LEU A 136 17.06 -10.19 6.66
CA LEU A 136 15.68 -10.43 7.07
C LEU A 136 15.62 -11.48 8.18
N ALA A 137 16.50 -12.49 8.15
CA ALA A 137 16.52 -13.60 9.09
C ALA A 137 16.87 -13.12 10.51
N SER A 138 17.98 -12.38 10.65
CA SER A 138 18.41 -11.85 11.95
C SER A 138 17.72 -10.54 12.35
N ARG A 139 16.93 -9.93 11.45
CA ARG A 139 16.31 -8.61 11.59
C ARG A 139 17.35 -7.54 11.92
N ARG A 140 18.46 -7.57 11.18
CA ARG A 140 19.55 -6.61 11.33
C ARG A 140 19.80 -5.92 10.02
N TRP A 141 20.35 -4.73 10.11
CA TRP A 141 20.87 -4.01 8.97
C TRP A 141 22.33 -3.65 9.24
N THR A 142 23.10 -3.61 8.17
CA THR A 142 24.51 -3.18 8.17
C THR A 142 24.72 -2.30 6.95
N TRP A 143 25.87 -1.63 6.87
CA TRP A 143 26.21 -0.82 5.70
C TRP A 143 27.70 -0.92 5.38
N THR A 144 28.02 -0.69 4.12
CA THR A 144 29.41 -0.60 3.65
C THR A 144 29.60 0.62 2.76
N ARG A 145 30.81 1.19 2.80
CA ARG A 145 31.29 2.23 1.89
C ARG A 145 32.42 1.73 0.99
N ASP A 146 32.55 0.41 0.86
CA ASP A 146 33.49 -0.19 -0.08
C ASP A 146 33.18 0.31 -1.50
N LEU A 147 34.17 0.96 -2.11
CA LEU A 147 34.06 1.55 -3.45
C LEU A 147 33.79 0.48 -4.51
N PHE A 148 34.29 -0.74 -4.33
CA PHE A 148 34.01 -1.84 -5.26
C PHE A 148 32.54 -2.26 -5.19
N GLU A 149 31.97 -2.33 -3.98
CA GLU A 149 30.56 -2.67 -3.78
C GLU A 149 29.63 -1.60 -4.35
N ILE A 150 29.94 -0.34 -4.07
CA ILE A 150 29.21 0.80 -4.62
C ILE A 150 29.27 0.79 -6.15
N ALA A 151 30.47 0.62 -6.74
CA ALA A 151 30.64 0.60 -8.19
C ALA A 151 29.87 -0.55 -8.84
N ARG A 152 29.84 -1.74 -8.21
CA ARG A 152 29.04 -2.89 -8.68
C ARG A 152 27.55 -2.60 -8.67
N MET A 153 27.02 -2.05 -7.58
CA MET A 153 25.61 -1.67 -7.49
C MET A 153 25.23 -0.64 -8.56
N LYS A 154 26.09 0.35 -8.82
CA LYS A 154 25.91 1.34 -9.90
C LYS A 154 25.96 0.72 -11.29
N ALA A 155 26.79 -0.30 -11.49
CA ALA A 155 26.86 -1.08 -12.72
C ALA A 155 25.75 -2.14 -12.84
N GLN A 156 24.74 -2.12 -11.95
CA GLN A 156 23.63 -3.07 -11.90
C GLN A 156 24.06 -4.53 -11.73
N ALA A 157 25.27 -4.77 -11.19
CA ALA A 157 25.77 -6.09 -10.82
C ALA A 157 25.31 -6.46 -9.40
N TYR A 158 24.00 -6.70 -9.25
CA TYR A 158 23.37 -6.97 -7.96
C TYR A 158 23.81 -8.31 -7.36
N ARG A 159 24.19 -8.30 -6.08
CA ARG A 159 24.62 -9.49 -5.33
C ARG A 159 23.72 -9.86 -4.15
N GLY A 160 22.68 -9.06 -3.91
CA GLY A 160 21.76 -9.32 -2.82
C GLY A 160 21.03 -10.64 -3.03
N LEU A 161 20.69 -11.28 -1.92
CA LEU A 161 19.84 -12.46 -1.91
C LEU A 161 18.43 -12.04 -1.48
N PRO A 162 17.38 -12.80 -1.83
CA PRO A 162 16.01 -12.47 -1.42
C PRO A 162 15.84 -12.29 0.10
N HIS A 163 16.59 -13.05 0.92
CA HIS A 163 16.60 -12.91 2.37
C HIS A 163 17.62 -11.88 2.90
N ARG A 164 18.45 -11.32 2.02
CA ARG A 164 19.51 -10.37 2.34
C ARG A 164 19.66 -9.29 1.26
N PRO A 165 18.68 -8.39 1.10
CA PRO A 165 18.68 -7.40 0.03
C PRO A 165 19.71 -6.29 0.29
N TYR A 166 20.30 -5.84 -0.82
CA TYR A 166 21.28 -4.75 -0.87
C TYR A 166 20.58 -3.51 -1.44
N VAL A 167 20.81 -2.34 -0.86
CA VAL A 167 20.21 -1.08 -1.31
C VAL A 167 21.28 -0.01 -1.39
N LEU A 168 21.51 0.55 -2.58
CA LEU A 168 22.40 1.69 -2.74
C LEU A 168 21.69 2.97 -2.25
N HIS A 169 22.35 3.72 -1.38
CA HIS A 169 21.89 5.00 -0.89
C HIS A 169 22.98 6.06 -1.07
N ASN A 170 22.60 7.24 -1.53
CA ASN A 170 23.51 8.32 -1.90
C ASN A 170 23.95 9.20 -0.71
N GLY A 171 23.49 8.89 0.50
CA GLY A 171 23.85 9.63 1.71
C GLY A 171 23.01 10.89 1.95
N GLN A 172 21.92 11.06 1.19
CA GLN A 172 21.07 12.24 1.26
C GLN A 172 19.93 12.06 2.28
N ASP A 173 19.02 13.02 2.25
CA ASP A 173 17.71 13.03 2.89
C ASP A 173 16.93 11.69 2.83
N VAL A 174 16.38 11.28 3.97
CA VAL A 174 15.57 10.05 4.13
C VAL A 174 14.21 10.20 3.48
N GLY A 175 13.84 9.27 2.59
CA GLY A 175 12.53 9.21 1.95
C GLY A 175 11.59 8.15 2.55
N GLY A 176 10.34 8.16 2.09
CA GLY A 176 9.36 7.14 2.47
C GLY A 176 9.78 5.71 2.10
N THR A 177 10.54 5.55 1.02
CA THR A 177 11.10 4.25 0.60
C THR A 177 12.11 3.71 1.60
N ASP A 178 12.90 4.55 2.25
CA ASP A 178 13.88 4.11 3.26
C ASP A 178 13.20 3.63 4.53
N VAL A 179 12.14 4.33 4.95
CA VAL A 179 11.28 3.93 6.07
C VAL A 179 10.56 2.62 5.73
N TYR A 180 10.00 2.52 4.52
CA TYR A 180 9.36 1.29 4.03
C TYR A 180 10.32 0.11 4.08
N ASN A 181 11.54 0.26 3.53
CA ASN A 181 12.55 -0.80 3.49
C ASN A 181 12.90 -1.27 4.90
N TYR A 182 13.05 -0.35 5.84
CA TYR A 182 13.33 -0.67 7.24
C TYR A 182 12.18 -1.45 7.89
N LEU A 183 10.93 -0.96 7.75
CA LEU A 183 9.76 -1.63 8.32
C LEU A 183 9.53 -3.02 7.72
N TYR A 184 9.74 -3.16 6.41
CA TYR A 184 9.65 -4.42 5.68
C TYR A 184 10.72 -5.42 6.16
N CYS A 185 12.00 -5.01 6.17
CA CYS A 185 13.11 -5.92 6.42
C CYS A 185 13.34 -6.21 7.91
N ILE A 186 13.31 -5.17 8.74
CA ILE A 186 13.67 -5.22 10.16
C ILE A 186 12.42 -5.40 11.01
N GLY A 187 11.39 -4.59 10.73
CA GLY A 187 10.14 -4.68 11.47
C GLY A 187 9.40 -5.98 11.23
N ARG A 188 9.48 -6.53 10.00
CA ARG A 188 8.67 -7.68 9.57
C ARG A 188 7.17 -7.42 9.85
N LEU A 189 6.72 -6.22 9.49
CA LEU A 189 5.35 -5.74 9.67
C LEU A 189 4.75 -5.41 8.31
N GLY A 190 3.47 -5.71 8.13
CA GLY A 190 2.75 -5.31 6.92
C GLY A 190 1.47 -6.10 6.71
N MET A 191 0.88 -5.92 5.54
CA MET A 191 -0.29 -6.67 5.07
C MET A 191 0.00 -7.35 3.74
N ASP A 192 -0.30 -8.64 3.63
CA ASP A 192 -0.27 -9.32 2.33
C ASP A 192 -1.49 -8.94 1.48
N CYS A 193 -1.48 -9.34 0.21
CA CYS A 193 -2.52 -9.00 -0.76
C CYS A 193 -3.93 -9.41 -0.29
N SER A 194 -4.06 -10.60 0.28
CA SER A 194 -5.36 -11.15 0.72
C SER A 194 -5.74 -10.70 2.13
N GLY A 195 -4.77 -10.40 2.99
CA GLY A 195 -4.97 -9.72 4.28
C GLY A 195 -5.49 -8.32 4.10
N PHE A 196 -4.97 -7.57 3.11
CA PHE A 196 -5.49 -6.27 2.72
C PHE A 196 -6.93 -6.34 2.19
N VAL A 197 -7.21 -7.26 1.25
CA VAL A 197 -8.59 -7.49 0.76
C VAL A 197 -9.53 -7.86 1.91
N TRP A 198 -9.10 -8.73 2.83
CA TRP A 198 -9.89 -9.11 4.00
C TRP A 198 -10.18 -7.92 4.94
N HIS A 199 -9.20 -7.06 5.21
CA HIS A 199 -9.39 -5.83 5.97
C HIS A 199 -10.44 -4.92 5.31
N VAL A 200 -10.31 -4.66 4.01
CA VAL A 200 -11.26 -3.82 3.27
C VAL A 200 -12.69 -4.38 3.36
N LEU A 201 -12.86 -5.68 3.15
CA LEU A 201 -14.18 -6.33 3.22
C LEU A 201 -14.77 -6.29 4.64
N THR A 202 -13.96 -6.58 5.67
CA THR A 202 -14.43 -6.59 7.05
C THR A 202 -14.78 -5.20 7.56
N TYR A 203 -13.97 -4.19 7.23
CA TYR A 203 -14.26 -2.79 7.55
C TYR A 203 -15.54 -2.30 6.86
N THR A 204 -15.68 -2.58 5.56
CA THR A 204 -16.86 -2.20 4.78
C THR A 204 -18.13 -2.86 5.33
N ALA A 205 -18.06 -4.14 5.69
CA ALA A 205 -19.17 -4.85 6.34
C ALA A 205 -19.53 -4.24 7.70
N GLN A 206 -18.52 -3.90 8.52
CA GLN A 206 -18.72 -3.27 9.83
C GLN A 206 -19.42 -1.92 9.71
N LYS A 207 -19.08 -1.10 8.71
CA LYS A 207 -19.78 0.16 8.42
C LYS A 207 -21.26 -0.04 8.16
N ALA A 208 -21.67 -1.17 7.58
CA ALA A 208 -23.08 -1.54 7.41
C ALA A 208 -23.70 -2.24 8.63
N GLY A 209 -22.98 -2.40 9.75
CA GLY A 209 -23.45 -3.12 10.93
C GLY A 209 -23.38 -4.65 10.79
N VAL A 210 -22.66 -5.17 9.80
CA VAL A 210 -22.53 -6.60 9.51
C VAL A 210 -21.19 -7.12 10.03
N ASN A 211 -21.23 -8.17 10.86
CA ASN A 211 -20.03 -8.84 11.35
C ASN A 211 -19.59 -9.95 10.36
N LEU A 212 -18.84 -9.56 9.33
CA LEU A 212 -18.31 -10.49 8.32
C LEU A 212 -17.40 -11.56 8.93
N ARG A 213 -16.61 -11.21 9.96
CA ARG A 213 -15.74 -12.16 10.68
C ARG A 213 -16.56 -13.33 11.23
N SER A 214 -17.65 -13.06 11.95
CA SER A 214 -18.51 -14.13 12.49
C SER A 214 -19.12 -15.01 11.40
N THR A 215 -19.49 -14.45 10.25
CA THR A 215 -20.02 -15.23 9.12
C THR A 215 -18.97 -16.20 8.57
N VAL A 216 -17.75 -15.71 8.30
CA VAL A 216 -16.66 -16.55 7.78
C VAL A 216 -16.20 -17.57 8.82
N GLN A 217 -16.15 -17.20 10.10
CA GLN A 217 -15.83 -18.11 11.19
C GLN A 217 -16.78 -19.32 11.24
N LYS A 218 -18.09 -19.08 11.08
CA LYS A 218 -19.10 -20.16 10.98
C LYS A 218 -18.91 -21.01 9.72
N ALA A 219 -18.67 -20.37 8.56
CA ALA A 219 -18.46 -21.07 7.30
C ALA A 219 -17.21 -21.97 7.31
N LEU A 220 -16.15 -21.53 8.00
CA LEU A 220 -14.92 -22.28 8.20
C LEU A 220 -14.98 -23.27 9.38
N LYS A 221 -16.10 -23.31 10.13
CA LYS A 221 -16.26 -24.12 11.35
C LYS A 221 -15.16 -23.89 12.39
N LEU A 222 -14.66 -22.65 12.49
CA LEU A 222 -13.60 -22.29 13.42
C LEU A 222 -14.15 -22.11 14.84
N SER A 223 -13.30 -22.39 15.83
CA SER A 223 -13.58 -22.05 17.23
C SER A 223 -13.78 -20.54 17.40
N ARG A 224 -14.64 -20.15 18.35
CA ARG A 224 -14.93 -18.74 18.67
C ARG A 224 -13.70 -17.92 19.05
N LYS A 225 -12.64 -18.59 19.53
CA LYS A 225 -11.38 -17.97 19.98
C LYS A 225 -10.40 -17.67 18.83
N LEU A 226 -10.62 -18.23 17.65
CA LEU A 226 -9.75 -18.05 16.50
C LEU A 226 -10.20 -16.85 15.66
N ASP A 227 -9.25 -16.04 15.21
CA ASP A 227 -9.53 -14.99 14.23
C ASP A 227 -9.66 -15.61 12.84
N PRO A 228 -10.84 -15.57 12.19
CA PRO A 228 -11.01 -16.07 10.82
C PRO A 228 -10.06 -15.39 9.82
N GLY A 229 -9.60 -14.15 10.07
CA GLY A 229 -8.67 -13.45 9.19
C GLY A 229 -7.35 -14.20 8.97
N GLN A 230 -6.88 -14.95 9.98
CA GLN A 230 -5.68 -15.77 9.87
C GLN A 230 -5.83 -16.94 8.88
N PHE A 231 -7.07 -17.28 8.52
CA PHE A 231 -7.39 -18.39 7.62
C PHE A 231 -7.89 -17.91 6.26
N VAL A 232 -8.15 -16.61 6.07
CA VAL A 232 -8.58 -16.04 4.79
C VAL A 232 -7.35 -15.66 3.97
N GLY A 233 -6.90 -16.59 3.13
CA GLY A 233 -5.88 -16.34 2.09
C GLY A 233 -6.50 -16.26 0.69
N THR A 234 -5.65 -16.06 -0.33
CA THR A 234 -6.04 -16.15 -1.74
C THR A 234 -6.76 -17.46 -2.07
N TRP A 235 -6.32 -18.57 -1.46
CA TRP A 235 -6.97 -19.89 -1.56
C TRP A 235 -8.44 -19.87 -1.15
N TYR A 236 -8.81 -19.07 -0.14
CA TYR A 236 -10.18 -18.98 0.34
C TYR A 236 -11.05 -18.36 -0.75
N PHE A 237 -10.59 -17.24 -1.34
CA PHE A 237 -11.26 -16.56 -2.44
C PHE A 237 -11.29 -17.39 -3.74
N ASP A 238 -10.33 -18.29 -3.94
CA ASP A 238 -10.26 -19.16 -5.11
C ASP A 238 -11.18 -20.39 -5.03
N SER A 239 -11.71 -20.70 -3.85
CA SER A 239 -12.48 -21.92 -3.61
C SER A 239 -13.89 -21.92 -4.21
N ARG A 240 -14.53 -23.10 -4.30
CA ARG A 240 -15.94 -23.27 -4.71
C ARG A 240 -16.92 -23.11 -3.54
N ARG A 241 -16.58 -22.24 -2.58
CA ARG A 241 -17.36 -22.05 -1.36
C ARG A 241 -18.72 -21.40 -1.66
N PRO A 242 -19.83 -21.84 -1.02
CA PRO A 242 -21.17 -21.30 -1.29
C PRO A 242 -21.32 -19.78 -1.08
N GLU A 243 -20.53 -19.20 -0.17
CA GLU A 243 -20.51 -17.76 0.12
C GLU A 243 -19.83 -16.91 -0.98
N LEU A 244 -19.09 -17.55 -1.89
CA LEU A 244 -18.43 -16.91 -3.01
C LEU A 244 -19.22 -17.13 -4.30
N GLU A 245 -19.15 -16.13 -5.18
CA GLU A 245 -19.68 -16.18 -6.53
C GLU A 245 -18.54 -15.82 -7.49
N GLN A 246 -18.32 -16.64 -8.52
CA GLN A 246 -17.44 -16.25 -9.62
C GLN A 246 -18.20 -15.29 -10.53
N VAL A 247 -17.65 -14.10 -10.73
CA VAL A 247 -18.21 -13.07 -11.60
C VAL A 247 -17.57 -13.22 -12.98
N PRO A 248 -18.34 -13.25 -14.08
CA PRO A 248 -17.75 -13.18 -15.40
C PRO A 248 -16.97 -11.87 -15.55
N ASP A 249 -15.73 -11.95 -16.00
CA ASP A 249 -14.77 -10.84 -15.99
C ASP A 249 -15.00 -9.77 -17.07
N ALA A 250 -16.16 -9.78 -17.73
CA ALA A 250 -16.57 -8.67 -18.59
C ALA A 250 -16.93 -7.44 -17.74
N ILE A 251 -16.44 -6.27 -18.16
CA ILE A 251 -16.49 -5.02 -17.38
C ILE A 251 -17.90 -4.69 -16.88
N LYS A 252 -18.93 -4.89 -17.69
CA LYS A 252 -20.34 -4.66 -17.33
C LYS A 252 -20.84 -5.44 -16.11
N ASN A 253 -20.19 -6.56 -15.77
CA ASN A 253 -20.60 -7.42 -14.66
C ASN A 253 -19.89 -7.07 -13.36
N LEU A 254 -18.80 -6.31 -13.46
CA LEU A 254 -17.96 -5.92 -12.35
C LEU A 254 -18.63 -4.82 -11.53
N ARG A 255 -18.26 -4.71 -10.26
CA ARG A 255 -18.68 -3.63 -9.37
C ARG A 255 -17.69 -3.43 -8.23
N SER A 256 -17.86 -2.33 -7.49
CA SER A 256 -17.17 -2.09 -6.23
C SER A 256 -17.28 -3.27 -5.26
N GLY A 257 -16.16 -3.67 -4.68
CA GLY A 257 -16.02 -4.78 -3.75
C GLY A 257 -15.81 -6.15 -4.39
N ASP A 258 -15.83 -6.26 -5.72
CA ASP A 258 -15.40 -7.48 -6.40
C ASP A 258 -13.87 -7.66 -6.25
N ILE A 259 -13.45 -8.91 -6.15
CA ILE A 259 -12.07 -9.31 -5.87
C ILE A 259 -11.47 -9.88 -7.15
N ILE A 260 -10.37 -9.27 -7.61
CA ILE A 260 -9.56 -9.74 -8.72
C ILE A 260 -8.56 -10.76 -8.16
N LEU A 261 -8.50 -11.94 -8.76
CA LEU A 261 -7.55 -13.00 -8.40
C LEU A 261 -6.61 -13.29 -9.58
N PHE A 262 -5.32 -13.35 -9.27
CA PHE A 262 -4.27 -13.66 -10.23
C PHE A 262 -3.75 -15.08 -10.02
N ARG A 263 -3.47 -15.79 -11.12
CA ARG A 263 -3.02 -17.18 -11.09
C ARG A 263 -1.52 -17.31 -10.97
N GLY A 264 -1.09 -18.35 -10.26
CA GLY A 264 0.27 -18.88 -10.29
C GLY A 264 0.43 -19.95 -11.37
N SER A 265 1.67 -20.38 -11.55
CA SER A 265 2.05 -21.46 -12.49
C SER A 265 1.51 -22.84 -12.10
N ASP A 266 0.99 -23.00 -10.89
CA ASP A 266 0.31 -24.21 -10.40
C ASP A 266 -1.22 -24.13 -10.55
N GLY A 267 -1.73 -23.04 -11.14
CA GLY A 267 -3.16 -22.76 -11.33
C GLY A 267 -3.88 -22.26 -10.08
N ARG A 268 -3.23 -22.17 -8.91
CA ARG A 268 -3.83 -21.60 -7.71
C ARG A 268 -3.80 -20.07 -7.75
N ALA A 269 -4.68 -19.43 -7.01
CA ALA A 269 -4.60 -17.98 -6.83
C ALA A 269 -3.42 -17.63 -5.91
N VAL A 270 -2.51 -16.78 -6.39
CA VAL A 270 -1.30 -16.34 -5.67
C VAL A 270 -1.34 -14.86 -5.29
N HIS A 271 -2.24 -14.09 -5.88
CA HIS A 271 -2.40 -12.67 -5.55
C HIS A 271 -3.86 -12.25 -5.64
N SER A 272 -4.22 -11.21 -4.89
CA SER A 272 -5.56 -10.65 -4.90
C SER A 272 -5.58 -9.14 -4.78
N ALA A 273 -6.55 -8.52 -5.46
CA ALA A 273 -6.86 -7.11 -5.37
C ALA A 273 -8.37 -6.89 -5.26
N ILE A 274 -8.81 -5.71 -4.83
CA ILE A 274 -10.23 -5.37 -4.69
C ILE A 274 -10.59 -4.16 -5.53
N ILE A 275 -11.67 -4.26 -6.32
CA ILE A 275 -12.20 -3.15 -7.09
C ILE A 275 -12.84 -2.16 -6.13
N GLN A 276 -12.38 -0.92 -6.13
CA GLN A 276 -12.97 0.13 -5.31
C GLN A 276 -14.06 0.87 -6.09
N SER A 277 -13.82 1.24 -7.35
CA SER A 277 -14.80 1.95 -8.18
C SER A 277 -14.70 1.62 -9.67
N ILE A 278 -15.81 1.85 -10.38
CA ILE A 278 -15.92 1.69 -11.83
C ILE A 278 -16.62 2.91 -12.41
N ASP A 279 -15.89 3.68 -13.20
CA ASP A 279 -16.37 4.82 -13.97
C ASP A 279 -16.61 4.37 -15.42
N MET A 280 -17.86 4.01 -15.71
CA MET A 280 -18.28 3.59 -17.05
C MET A 280 -18.27 4.73 -18.07
N GLN A 281 -18.27 6.00 -17.63
CA GLN A 281 -18.25 7.14 -18.55
C GLN A 281 -16.82 7.46 -18.99
N LYS A 282 -15.86 7.42 -18.06
CA LYS A 282 -14.44 7.66 -18.33
C LYS A 282 -13.69 6.42 -18.78
N GLY A 283 -14.29 5.24 -18.67
CA GLY A 283 -13.64 3.99 -19.06
C GLY A 283 -12.53 3.60 -18.08
N ARG A 284 -12.79 3.70 -16.77
CA ARG A 284 -11.76 3.49 -15.74
C ARG A 284 -12.27 2.64 -14.58
N ILE A 285 -11.51 1.61 -14.21
CA ILE A 285 -11.67 0.84 -12.98
C ILE A 285 -10.54 1.24 -12.04
N ARG A 286 -10.86 1.64 -10.80
CA ARG A 286 -9.87 1.78 -9.73
C ARG A 286 -9.91 0.53 -8.88
N TYR A 287 -8.76 -0.09 -8.67
CA TYR A 287 -8.59 -1.24 -7.79
C TYR A 287 -7.44 -1.00 -6.82
N LEU A 288 -7.50 -1.69 -5.68
CA LEU A 288 -6.58 -1.53 -4.57
C LEU A 288 -5.91 -2.86 -4.26
N GLN A 289 -4.63 -2.81 -3.92
CA GLN A 289 -3.84 -4.00 -3.63
C GLN A 289 -2.70 -3.72 -2.66
N SER A 290 -2.05 -4.80 -2.21
CA SER A 290 -0.79 -4.75 -1.46
C SER A 290 0.23 -5.67 -2.14
N THR A 291 1.37 -5.14 -2.59
CA THR A 291 2.49 -5.92 -3.17
C THR A 291 3.80 -5.15 -3.09
N ASP A 292 4.93 -5.86 -3.02
CA ASP A 292 6.27 -5.29 -3.15
C ASP A 292 6.78 -5.27 -4.61
N GLU A 293 6.10 -5.94 -5.55
CA GLU A 293 6.38 -5.86 -6.99
C GLU A 293 5.70 -4.63 -7.64
N ALA A 294 6.02 -3.45 -7.14
CA ALA A 294 5.49 -2.16 -7.58
C ALA A 294 6.62 -1.13 -7.74
N PRO A 295 6.39 0.03 -8.40
CA PRO A 295 7.30 1.17 -8.32
C PRO A 295 7.70 1.44 -6.86
N LEU A 296 8.93 1.90 -6.65
CA LEU A 296 9.55 2.04 -5.32
C LEU A 296 8.64 2.83 -4.36
N GLU A 297 8.08 3.92 -4.89
CA GLU A 297 7.18 4.84 -4.24
C GLU A 297 5.73 4.36 -4.17
N GLU A 298 5.41 3.12 -4.54
CA GLU A 298 4.06 2.53 -4.49
C GLU A 298 4.02 1.18 -3.73
N ARG A 299 5.17 0.60 -3.37
CA ARG A 299 5.24 -0.71 -2.68
C ARG A 299 4.45 -0.76 -1.38
N GLY A 300 3.87 -1.93 -1.08
CA GLY A 300 2.91 -2.10 -0.01
C GLY A 300 1.50 -1.81 -0.50
N VAL A 301 0.65 -1.25 0.36
CA VAL A 301 -0.73 -0.89 0.01
C VAL A 301 -0.77 0.32 -0.93
N HIS A 302 -1.42 0.18 -2.09
CA HIS A 302 -1.57 1.25 -3.09
C HIS A 302 -2.82 1.08 -3.97
N GLU A 303 -3.06 2.09 -4.81
CA GLU A 303 -4.09 2.11 -5.83
C GLU A 303 -3.51 1.89 -7.23
N SER A 304 -4.32 1.30 -8.10
CA SER A 304 -3.98 1.07 -9.50
C SER A 304 -5.24 1.19 -10.37
N PHE A 305 -5.06 1.28 -11.69
CA PHE A 305 -6.16 1.51 -12.62
C PHE A 305 -6.15 0.54 -13.80
N ILE A 306 -7.34 0.23 -14.29
CA ILE A 306 -7.58 -0.46 -15.56
C ILE A 306 -8.40 0.50 -16.41
N GLU A 307 -7.90 0.79 -17.61
CA GLU A 307 -8.59 1.65 -18.56
C GLU A 307 -9.14 0.83 -19.71
N PHE A 308 -10.35 1.20 -20.14
CA PHE A 308 -11.14 0.49 -21.12
C PHE A 308 -11.94 1.45 -22.01
N ASP A 309 -12.38 0.99 -23.17
CA ASP A 309 -13.28 1.72 -24.03
C ASP A 309 -14.71 1.71 -23.45
N PRO A 310 -15.28 2.87 -23.04
CA PRO A 310 -16.65 2.96 -22.53
C PRO A 310 -17.72 2.37 -23.47
N ALA A 311 -17.47 2.39 -24.78
CA ALA A 311 -18.39 1.86 -25.79
C ALA A 311 -18.39 0.32 -25.86
N LYS A 312 -17.45 -0.34 -25.17
CA LYS A 312 -17.31 -1.80 -25.17
C LYS A 312 -17.37 -2.38 -23.75
N PRO A 313 -18.51 -2.27 -23.06
CA PRO A 313 -18.66 -2.73 -21.69
C PRO A 313 -18.62 -4.27 -21.57
N ASP A 314 -18.77 -4.99 -22.68
CA ASP A 314 -18.63 -6.45 -22.77
C ASP A 314 -17.18 -6.95 -22.77
N THR A 315 -16.20 -6.04 -22.87
CA THR A 315 -14.77 -6.38 -22.88
C THR A 315 -14.39 -7.11 -21.61
N SER A 316 -13.74 -8.27 -21.76
CA SER A 316 -13.20 -9.06 -20.64
C SER A 316 -11.95 -8.41 -20.07
N LEU A 317 -11.70 -8.55 -18.76
CA LEU A 317 -10.40 -8.20 -18.15
C LEU A 317 -9.20 -8.93 -18.79
N LYS A 318 -9.44 -10.02 -19.53
CA LYS A 318 -8.43 -10.74 -20.30
C LYS A 318 -8.12 -10.13 -21.67
N ASP A 319 -8.85 -9.10 -22.10
CA ASP A 319 -8.60 -8.45 -23.37
C ASP A 319 -7.27 -7.67 -23.32
N PRO A 320 -6.33 -7.90 -24.25
CA PRO A 320 -5.04 -7.22 -24.27
C PRO A 320 -5.14 -5.73 -24.63
N ALA A 321 -6.28 -5.24 -25.14
CA ALA A 321 -6.50 -3.82 -25.42
C ALA A 321 -6.71 -2.99 -24.14
N LEU A 322 -6.98 -3.63 -23.00
CA LEU A 322 -7.09 -2.94 -21.71
C LEU A 322 -5.73 -2.45 -21.22
N ARG A 323 -5.67 -1.19 -20.79
CA ARG A 323 -4.44 -0.62 -20.21
C ARG A 323 -4.44 -0.78 -18.71
N TRP A 324 -3.53 -1.60 -18.19
CA TRP A 324 -3.29 -1.76 -16.76
C TRP A 324 -2.15 -0.84 -16.34
N THR A 325 -2.39 0.02 -15.36
CA THR A 325 -1.39 1.00 -14.92
C THR A 325 -0.38 0.42 -13.94
N GLN A 326 -0.74 -0.66 -13.23
CA GLN A 326 0.19 -1.30 -12.28
C GLN A 326 1.32 -1.97 -13.04
N LYS A 327 2.49 -1.35 -12.99
CA LYS A 327 3.74 -1.94 -13.48
C LYS A 327 4.36 -2.81 -12.41
N ARG A 328 4.99 -3.90 -12.83
CA ARG A 328 5.66 -4.82 -11.91
C ARG A 328 7.16 -4.60 -11.97
N TYR A 329 7.72 -4.32 -10.81
CA TYR A 329 9.14 -4.04 -10.62
C TYR A 329 9.73 -5.06 -9.65
N PRO A 330 11.07 -5.24 -9.64
CA PRO A 330 11.71 -6.00 -8.59
C PRO A 330 11.45 -5.37 -7.21
N ALA A 331 11.35 -6.21 -6.18
CA ALA A 331 11.04 -5.79 -4.82
C ALA A 331 12.22 -5.08 -4.12
N PHE A 332 13.46 -5.18 -4.61
CA PHE A 332 14.54 -4.22 -4.36
C PHE A 332 15.26 -3.82 -5.65
N PRO A 333 15.76 -2.58 -5.77
CA PRO A 333 16.54 -2.17 -6.94
C PRO A 333 17.72 -3.11 -7.19
N GLY A 334 17.79 -3.68 -8.40
CA GLY A 334 18.81 -4.64 -8.81
C GLY A 334 18.43 -6.11 -8.65
N GLU A 335 17.38 -6.45 -7.89
CA GLU A 335 16.82 -7.81 -7.92
C GLU A 335 16.25 -8.14 -9.31
N LYS A 336 16.05 -9.44 -9.58
CA LYS A 336 15.40 -9.90 -10.79
C LYS A 336 13.97 -9.33 -10.84
N ALA A 337 13.61 -8.71 -11.96
CA ALA A 337 12.27 -8.20 -12.16
C ALA A 337 11.23 -9.34 -12.22
N SER A 338 9.97 -8.96 -11.97
CA SER A 338 8.82 -9.84 -12.19
C SER A 338 8.82 -10.40 -13.61
N ALA A 339 8.30 -11.61 -13.79
CA ALA A 339 8.17 -12.23 -15.11
C ALA A 339 7.14 -11.52 -16.00
N PHE A 340 6.34 -10.64 -15.42
CA PHE A 340 5.29 -9.88 -16.10
C PHE A 340 5.64 -8.39 -16.03
N SER A 341 5.33 -7.66 -17.10
CA SER A 341 5.55 -6.22 -17.17
C SER A 341 4.49 -5.40 -16.40
N ASP A 342 3.26 -5.91 -16.34
CA ASP A 342 2.14 -5.32 -15.61
C ASP A 342 1.14 -6.36 -15.10
N ASP A 343 0.19 -5.90 -14.28
CA ASP A 343 -0.87 -6.74 -13.73
C ASP A 343 -1.81 -7.30 -14.80
N GLY A 344 -1.95 -6.62 -15.95
CA GLY A 344 -2.76 -7.13 -17.05
C GLY A 344 -2.13 -8.39 -17.66
N GLU A 345 -0.82 -8.35 -17.89
CA GLU A 345 -0.06 -9.51 -18.34
C GLU A 345 -0.14 -10.66 -17.32
N ARG A 346 0.04 -10.36 -16.03
CA ARG A 346 -0.13 -11.35 -14.95
C ARG A 346 -1.55 -11.92 -14.89
N TYR A 347 -2.57 -11.11 -15.12
CA TYR A 347 -3.97 -11.55 -15.13
C TYR A 347 -4.27 -12.49 -16.30
N ARG A 348 -3.64 -12.26 -17.46
CA ARG A 348 -3.77 -13.10 -18.65
C ARG A 348 -2.87 -14.35 -18.62
N ALA A 349 -1.87 -14.38 -17.74
CA ALA A 349 -0.94 -15.48 -17.62
C ALA A 349 -1.65 -16.80 -17.27
N PHE A 350 -1.01 -17.91 -17.63
CA PHE A 350 -1.48 -19.28 -17.40
C PHE A 350 -2.89 -19.56 -17.95
N PRO A 351 -3.13 -19.33 -19.25
CA PRO A 351 -4.43 -19.57 -19.89
C PRO A 351 -4.89 -21.03 -19.80
N GLU A 352 -3.97 -21.99 -19.66
CA GLU A 352 -4.26 -23.40 -19.40
C GLU A 352 -5.03 -23.63 -18.09
N PHE A 353 -4.92 -22.71 -17.12
CA PHE A 353 -5.72 -22.70 -15.89
C PHE A 353 -6.88 -21.70 -15.93
N GLY A 354 -7.18 -21.16 -17.11
CA GLY A 354 -8.23 -20.17 -17.35
C GLY A 354 -7.85 -18.74 -16.98
N GLY A 355 -6.57 -18.48 -16.68
CA GLY A 355 -6.04 -17.19 -16.27
C GLY A 355 -6.70 -16.61 -15.01
N GLY A 356 -6.56 -15.30 -14.83
CA GLY A 356 -7.17 -14.55 -13.75
C GLY A 356 -8.71 -14.67 -13.75
N LYS A 357 -9.29 -14.50 -12.56
CA LYS A 357 -10.75 -14.51 -12.39
C LYS A 357 -11.20 -13.42 -11.42
N VAL A 358 -12.48 -13.11 -11.47
CA VAL A 358 -13.13 -12.21 -10.51
C VAL A 358 -14.07 -13.02 -9.64
N VAL A 359 -14.05 -12.74 -8.34
CA VAL A 359 -14.97 -13.34 -7.37
C VAL A 359 -15.62 -12.27 -6.51
N ARG A 360 -16.74 -12.63 -5.91
CA ARG A 360 -17.58 -11.74 -5.13
C ARG A 360 -18.08 -12.45 -3.89
N PHE A 361 -17.96 -11.78 -2.76
CA PHE A 361 -18.50 -12.28 -1.50
C PHE A 361 -20.00 -11.96 -1.44
N LYS A 362 -20.86 -12.98 -1.54
CA LYS A 362 -22.32 -12.81 -1.71
C LYS A 362 -22.96 -11.98 -0.60
N LEU A 363 -22.50 -12.12 0.64
CA LEU A 363 -22.98 -11.33 1.78
C LEU A 363 -22.82 -9.82 1.56
N MET A 364 -21.81 -9.41 0.80
CA MET A 364 -21.54 -7.99 0.57
C MET A 364 -22.62 -7.32 -0.29
N ASN A 365 -23.46 -8.09 -0.99
CA ASN A 365 -24.65 -7.55 -1.67
C ASN A 365 -25.55 -6.72 -0.75
N SER A 366 -25.88 -7.25 0.44
CA SER A 366 -26.74 -6.55 1.38
C SER A 366 -26.00 -5.39 2.06
N VAL A 367 -24.71 -5.58 2.37
CA VAL A 367 -23.83 -4.53 2.90
C VAL A 367 -23.83 -3.31 1.96
N PHE A 368 -23.55 -3.52 0.67
CA PHE A 368 -23.46 -2.44 -0.31
C PHE A 368 -24.78 -1.73 -0.54
N LYS A 369 -25.90 -2.48 -0.54
CA LYS A 369 -27.25 -1.88 -0.59
C LYS A 369 -27.50 -0.96 0.61
N THR A 370 -27.14 -1.39 1.81
CA THR A 370 -27.28 -0.59 3.05
C THR A 370 -26.41 0.66 3.00
N LEU A 371 -25.14 0.54 2.61
CA LEU A 371 -24.23 1.69 2.54
C LEU A 371 -24.70 2.69 1.48
N ASN A 372 -25.00 2.22 0.27
CA ASN A 372 -25.45 3.12 -0.80
C ASN A 372 -26.80 3.78 -0.50
N ALA A 373 -27.61 3.26 0.42
CA ALA A 373 -28.82 3.93 0.91
C ALA A 373 -28.54 4.96 2.00
N ARG A 374 -27.53 4.72 2.86
CA ARG A 374 -27.17 5.59 3.98
C ARG A 374 -26.44 6.85 3.54
N TYR A 375 -25.57 6.73 2.53
CA TYR A 375 -24.74 7.83 2.02
C TYR A 375 -25.35 8.48 0.76
N LYS A 376 -26.68 8.48 0.63
CA LYS A 376 -27.37 9.15 -0.48
C LYS A 376 -27.42 10.64 -0.31
#